data_AF-A0A6N7Y4C9-F1
#
_entry.id   AF-A0A6N7Y4C9-F1
#
_cell.length_a   1.000
_cell.length_b   1.000
_cell.length_c   1.000
_cell.angle_alpha   90.00
_cell.angle_beta   90.00
_cell.angle_gamma   90.00
#
_symmetry.space_group_name_H-M   'P 1'
#
loop_
_entity.id
_entity.type
_entity.pdbx_description
1 polymer ?
#
loop_
_entity_poly.entity_id
_entity_poly.type
_entity_poly.pdbx_seq_one_letter_code
_entity_poly.pdbx_strand_id
1 'polypeptide(L)'
;MLNFEIDYPSSNYKSYIESVYEFCKNNGFSMILKGSLARGAATKFSDIDLIILGNIDSHRVDEIISLYGNPVMINFTENPKGILILVYQDNISVDLDIRETISQQDLQNSIVLLKDDTNFIIDNKEIIRKQLEFNYIPNRPEWYKVLRLLHRGTIKYLSNKTDSAYDLLEEIKESLISLKITDLSFNNNFEDDIKCIFDKLCKNFEVDSQIEVLFHNLFKEFRIKRIY
;
A
#
# COMPACT_ATOMS: atom_id res chain seq x y z
N MET A 1 -23.47 -1.11 -12.95
CA MET A 1 -23.03 -0.59 -11.65
C MET A 1 -22.82 -1.77 -10.73
N LEU A 2 -21.69 -1.79 -10.03
CA LEU A 2 -21.37 -2.81 -9.03
C LEU A 2 -22.21 -2.55 -7.76
N ASN A 3 -22.95 -3.55 -7.29
CA ASN A 3 -23.85 -3.44 -6.14
C ASN A 3 -23.13 -3.77 -4.81
N PHE A 4 -21.97 -3.15 -4.57
CA PHE A 4 -21.34 -3.19 -3.25
C PHE A 4 -21.61 -1.86 -2.55
N GLU A 5 -22.25 -1.89 -1.38
CA GLU A 5 -22.36 -0.73 -0.50
C GLU A 5 -21.01 -0.50 0.19
N ILE A 6 -20.02 -0.05 -0.57
CA ILE A 6 -18.71 0.37 -0.04
C ILE A 6 -18.74 1.90 0.08
N ASP A 7 -18.48 2.39 1.29
CA ASP A 7 -18.27 3.81 1.53
C ASP A 7 -16.85 4.21 1.08
N TYR A 8 -16.76 4.75 -0.12
CA TYR A 8 -15.49 5.14 -0.72
C TYR A 8 -15.06 6.54 -0.26
N PRO A 9 -13.84 6.71 0.30
CA PRO A 9 -13.35 8.03 0.69
C PRO A 9 -13.23 9.03 -0.46
N SER A 10 -13.06 8.54 -1.70
CA SER A 10 -13.05 9.36 -2.91
C SER A 10 -13.42 8.54 -4.15
N SER A 11 -13.68 9.23 -5.27
CA SER A 11 -13.90 8.60 -6.58
C SER A 11 -12.72 7.76 -7.05
N ASN A 12 -11.51 8.03 -6.56
CA ASN A 12 -10.30 7.34 -7.00
C ASN A 12 -10.22 5.94 -6.38
N TYR A 13 -10.63 5.77 -5.11
CA TYR A 13 -10.78 4.45 -4.50
C TYR A 13 -11.76 3.60 -5.28
N LYS A 14 -12.91 4.18 -5.64
CA LYS A 14 -13.92 3.50 -6.45
C LYS A 14 -13.32 3.09 -7.80
N SER A 15 -12.72 4.04 -8.52
CA SER A 15 -12.13 3.79 -9.84
C SER A 15 -11.07 2.68 -9.81
N TYR A 16 -10.21 2.66 -8.79
CA TYR A 16 -9.23 1.59 -8.60
C TYR A 16 -9.92 0.22 -8.44
N ILE A 17 -10.89 0.12 -7.51
CA ILE A 17 -11.60 -1.14 -7.23
C ILE A 17 -12.37 -1.62 -8.46
N GLU A 18 -13.06 -0.73 -9.17
CA GLU A 18 -13.83 -1.08 -10.37
C GLU A 18 -12.92 -1.59 -11.50
N SER A 19 -11.76 -0.96 -11.74
CA SER A 19 -10.78 -1.43 -12.72
C SER A 19 -10.27 -2.84 -12.42
N VAL A 20 -9.86 -3.10 -11.18
CA VAL A 20 -9.37 -4.43 -10.78
C VAL A 20 -10.49 -5.47 -10.79
N TYR A 21 -11.70 -5.08 -10.38
CA TYR A 21 -12.87 -5.96 -10.39
C TYR A 21 -13.18 -6.48 -11.80
N GLU A 22 -13.28 -5.58 -12.79
CA GLU A 22 -13.62 -5.99 -14.16
C GLU A 22 -12.53 -6.90 -14.75
N PHE A 23 -11.26 -6.63 -14.45
CA PHE A 23 -10.17 -7.52 -14.84
C PHE A 23 -10.30 -8.91 -14.20
N CYS A 24 -10.50 -8.98 -12.88
CA CYS A 24 -10.67 -10.25 -12.18
C CYS A 24 -11.87 -11.05 -12.72
N LYS A 25 -12.99 -10.37 -12.97
CA LYS A 25 -14.19 -10.97 -13.54
C LYS A 25 -13.96 -11.58 -14.91
N ASN A 26 -13.26 -10.87 -15.79
CA ASN A 26 -12.97 -11.35 -17.15
C ASN A 26 -11.96 -12.52 -17.17
N ASN A 27 -11.19 -12.70 -16.09
CA ASN A 27 -10.16 -13.74 -15.99
C ASN A 27 -10.53 -14.87 -15.00
N GLY A 28 -11.73 -14.86 -14.40
CA GLY A 28 -12.17 -15.88 -13.45
C GLY A 28 -11.41 -15.87 -12.12
N PHE A 29 -10.88 -14.72 -11.70
CA PHE A 29 -10.20 -14.58 -10.40
C PHE A 29 -11.19 -14.21 -9.31
N SER A 30 -10.94 -14.65 -8.08
CA SER A 30 -11.69 -14.14 -6.93
C SER A 30 -11.02 -12.90 -6.34
N MET A 31 -11.83 -12.00 -5.80
CA MET A 31 -11.37 -10.72 -5.26
C MET A 31 -12.03 -10.45 -3.91
N ILE A 32 -11.23 -10.19 -2.89
CA ILE A 32 -11.67 -9.96 -1.51
C ILE A 32 -11.08 -8.65 -1.02
N LEU A 33 -11.94 -7.74 -0.59
CA LEU A 33 -11.56 -6.46 0.01
C LEU A 33 -11.47 -6.59 1.53
N LYS A 34 -10.41 -6.07 2.12
CA LYS A 34 -10.16 -6.09 3.58
C LYS A 34 -9.96 -4.68 4.13
N GLY A 35 -9.57 -4.63 5.40
CA GLY A 35 -8.98 -3.43 5.98
C GLY A 35 -9.99 -2.39 6.42
N SER A 36 -9.56 -1.12 6.36
CA SER A 36 -10.42 -0.01 6.76
C SER A 36 -11.56 0.24 5.76
N LEU A 37 -11.32 0.01 4.46
CA LEU A 37 -12.32 0.20 3.42
C LEU A 37 -13.46 -0.82 3.52
N ALA A 38 -13.14 -2.10 3.72
CA ALA A 38 -14.15 -3.14 3.93
C ALA A 38 -15.03 -2.91 5.17
N ARG A 39 -14.54 -2.13 6.16
CA ARG A 39 -15.25 -1.84 7.42
C ARG A 39 -15.96 -0.48 7.43
N GLY A 40 -15.91 0.28 6.33
CA GLY A 40 -16.46 1.64 6.29
C GLY A 40 -15.77 2.64 7.22
N ALA A 41 -14.49 2.39 7.55
CA ALA A 41 -13.67 3.23 8.44
C ALA A 41 -12.46 3.84 7.70
N ALA A 42 -12.46 3.78 6.37
CA ALA A 42 -11.38 4.34 5.56
C ALA A 42 -11.44 5.87 5.54
N THR A 43 -10.26 6.48 5.57
CA THR A 43 -10.11 7.91 5.29
C THR A 43 -9.53 8.10 3.90
N LYS A 44 -9.43 9.35 3.43
CA LYS A 44 -8.78 9.66 2.14
C LYS A 44 -7.28 9.29 2.07
N PHE A 45 -6.68 8.86 3.18
CA PHE A 45 -5.28 8.40 3.28
C PHE A 45 -5.17 6.91 3.65
N SER A 46 -6.29 6.19 3.70
CA SER A 46 -6.25 4.76 4.00
C SER A 46 -5.67 3.94 2.85
N ASP A 47 -4.94 2.90 3.20
CA ASP A 47 -4.58 1.81 2.30
C ASP A 47 -5.83 1.02 1.84
N ILE A 48 -5.76 0.50 0.61
CA ILE A 48 -6.68 -0.51 0.07
C ILE A 48 -6.05 -1.88 0.28
N ASP A 49 -6.58 -2.67 1.21
CA ASP A 49 -6.14 -4.05 1.42
C ASP A 49 -6.92 -4.99 0.50
N LEU A 50 -6.25 -5.61 -0.48
CA LEU A 50 -6.91 -6.47 -1.48
C LEU A 50 -6.25 -7.85 -1.56
N ILE A 51 -7.07 -8.89 -1.50
CA ILE A 51 -6.66 -10.26 -1.82
C ILE A 51 -7.22 -10.65 -3.18
N ILE A 52 -6.39 -11.22 -4.05
CA ILE A 52 -6.83 -11.84 -5.30
C ILE A 52 -6.42 -13.32 -5.28
N LEU A 53 -7.38 -14.20 -5.61
CA LEU A 53 -7.18 -15.65 -5.69
C LEU A 53 -7.34 -16.14 -7.13
N GLY A 54 -6.47 -17.06 -7.52
CA GLY A 54 -6.62 -17.85 -8.73
C GLY A 54 -5.32 -18.20 -9.41
N ASN A 55 -5.42 -18.79 -10.61
CA ASN A 55 -4.26 -19.11 -11.41
C ASN A 55 -3.66 -17.87 -12.11
N ILE A 56 -3.15 -16.93 -11.31
CA ILE A 56 -2.48 -15.71 -11.76
C ILE A 56 -1.00 -16.01 -12.02
N ASP A 57 -0.53 -15.70 -13.22
CA ASP A 57 0.88 -15.72 -13.61
C ASP A 57 1.48 -14.30 -13.54
N SER A 58 2.79 -14.18 -13.78
CA SER A 58 3.49 -12.89 -13.69
C SER A 58 2.96 -11.83 -14.67
N HIS A 59 2.58 -12.22 -15.89
CA HIS A 59 2.00 -11.30 -16.88
C HIS A 59 0.68 -10.71 -16.38
N ARG A 60 -0.18 -11.54 -15.79
CA ARG A 60 -1.45 -11.09 -15.22
C ARG A 60 -1.25 -10.16 -14.02
N VAL A 61 -0.18 -10.34 -13.25
CA VAL A 61 0.16 -9.37 -12.19
C VAL A 61 0.61 -8.04 -12.76
N ASP A 62 1.48 -8.05 -13.77
CA ASP A 62 1.94 -6.83 -14.43
C ASP A 62 0.75 -6.05 -15.04
N GLU A 63 -0.25 -6.75 -15.59
CA GLU A 63 -1.51 -6.14 -16.00
C GLU A 63 -2.25 -5.51 -14.80
N ILE A 64 -2.46 -6.24 -13.70
CA ILE A 64 -3.14 -5.71 -12.50
C ILE A 64 -2.47 -4.43 -11.98
N ILE A 65 -1.14 -4.40 -11.94
CA ILE A 65 -0.34 -3.25 -11.49
C ILE A 65 -0.63 -2.00 -12.33
N SER A 66 -0.92 -2.17 -13.63
CA SER A 66 -1.08 -1.08 -14.59
C SER A 66 -2.53 -0.71 -14.91
N LEU A 67 -3.53 -1.48 -14.44
CA LEU A 67 -4.96 -1.27 -14.73
C LEU A 67 -5.46 0.13 -14.35
N TYR A 68 -4.99 0.66 -13.22
CA TYR A 68 -5.42 1.97 -12.72
C TYR A 68 -4.59 3.12 -13.29
N GLY A 69 -3.34 2.84 -13.64
CA GLY A 69 -2.33 3.80 -14.06
C GLY A 69 -0.94 3.26 -13.71
N ASN A 70 0.07 4.13 -13.80
CA ASN A 70 1.42 3.75 -13.43
C ASN A 70 1.66 4.11 -11.95
N PRO A 71 1.98 3.12 -11.08
CA PRO A 71 2.35 3.43 -9.70
C PRO A 71 3.70 4.16 -9.66
N VAL A 72 3.77 5.17 -8.79
CA VAL A 72 4.96 5.98 -8.51
C VAL A 72 5.92 5.21 -7.60
N MET A 73 5.37 4.40 -6.68
CA MET A 73 6.17 3.49 -5.86
C MET A 73 5.61 2.08 -5.90
N ILE A 74 6.49 1.10 -6.11
CA ILE A 74 6.20 -0.34 -6.03
C ILE A 74 7.17 -1.00 -5.05
N ASN A 75 6.68 -1.83 -4.14
CA ASN A 75 7.49 -2.55 -3.14
C ASN A 75 6.87 -3.89 -2.73
N PHE A 76 7.62 -4.72 -2.01
CA PHE A 76 7.08 -5.83 -1.24
C PHE A 76 7.14 -5.57 0.26
N THR A 77 6.21 -6.17 0.99
CA THR A 77 6.33 -6.35 2.44
C THR A 77 7.34 -7.46 2.75
N GLU A 78 8.08 -7.30 3.84
CA GLU A 78 8.98 -8.35 4.37
C GLU A 78 8.30 -9.17 5.49
N ASN A 79 7.29 -8.60 6.14
CA ASN A 79 6.53 -9.27 7.20
C ASN A 79 5.05 -8.83 7.22
N PRO A 80 4.10 -9.66 6.77
CA PRO A 80 4.32 -10.95 6.10
C PRO A 80 5.05 -10.73 4.75
N LYS A 81 5.87 -11.68 4.31
CA LYS A 81 6.62 -11.53 3.04
C LYS A 81 5.69 -11.69 1.82
N GLY A 82 5.84 -10.81 0.83
CA GLY A 82 5.26 -11.01 -0.52
C GLY A 82 3.95 -10.28 -0.82
N ILE A 83 3.49 -9.35 0.02
CA ILE A 83 2.38 -8.45 -0.34
C ILE A 83 2.95 -7.32 -1.19
N LEU A 84 2.35 -7.08 -2.35
CA LEU A 84 2.74 -6.02 -3.26
C LEU A 84 2.14 -4.69 -2.80
N ILE A 85 3.00 -3.72 -2.51
CA ILE A 85 2.62 -2.36 -2.14
C ILE A 85 2.70 -1.47 -3.38
N LEU A 86 1.57 -0.90 -3.78
CA LEU A 86 1.44 0.02 -4.90
C LEU A 86 1.04 1.39 -4.40
N VAL A 87 1.75 2.44 -4.83
CA VAL A 87 1.38 3.83 -4.51
C VAL A 87 1.31 4.63 -5.80
N TYR A 88 0.15 5.26 -6.04
CA TYR A 88 -0.11 6.08 -7.21
C TYR A 88 0.05 7.57 -6.89
N GLN A 89 0.19 8.38 -7.94
CA GLN A 89 0.47 9.82 -7.82
C GLN A 89 -0.61 10.61 -7.07
N ASP A 90 -1.84 10.10 -7.06
CA ASP A 90 -3.00 10.67 -6.38
C ASP A 90 -3.18 10.18 -4.94
N ASN A 91 -2.16 9.49 -4.39
CA ASN A 91 -2.09 8.89 -3.06
C ASN A 91 -2.97 7.64 -2.86
N ILE A 92 -3.53 7.04 -3.92
CA ILE A 92 -4.06 5.69 -3.80
C ILE A 92 -2.92 4.76 -3.43
N SER A 93 -3.04 4.10 -2.27
CA SER A 93 -2.08 3.13 -1.76
C SER A 93 -2.79 1.78 -1.63
N VAL A 94 -2.15 0.73 -2.11
CA VAL A 94 -2.75 -0.60 -2.19
C VAL A 94 -1.78 -1.65 -1.66
N ASP A 95 -2.29 -2.49 -0.77
CA ASP A 95 -1.65 -3.70 -0.28
C ASP A 95 -2.31 -4.87 -1.03
N LEU A 96 -1.68 -5.28 -2.14
CA LEU A 96 -2.16 -6.34 -3.02
C LEU A 96 -1.53 -7.69 -2.65
N ASP A 97 -2.33 -8.60 -2.13
CA ASP A 97 -1.90 -9.93 -1.69
C ASP A 97 -2.44 -11.01 -2.65
N ILE A 98 -1.55 -11.64 -3.41
CA ILE A 98 -1.90 -12.66 -4.39
C ILE A 98 -1.69 -14.04 -3.78
N ARG A 99 -2.76 -14.82 -3.68
CA ARG A 99 -2.76 -16.08 -2.94
C ARG A 99 -3.40 -17.21 -3.73
N GLU A 100 -3.09 -18.43 -3.31
CA GLU A 100 -3.79 -19.64 -3.76
C GLU A 100 -4.97 -19.99 -2.85
N THR A 101 -4.85 -19.66 -1.56
CA THR A 101 -5.85 -19.97 -0.53
C THR A 101 -6.20 -18.75 0.31
N ILE A 102 -7.38 -18.80 0.93
CA ILE A 102 -7.84 -17.83 1.92
C ILE A 102 -8.28 -18.54 3.20
N SER A 103 -8.09 -17.92 4.36
CA SER A 103 -8.57 -18.50 5.63
C SER A 103 -9.98 -18.02 5.97
N GLN A 104 -10.70 -18.76 6.81
CA GLN A 104 -11.97 -18.29 7.41
C GLN A 104 -11.78 -16.99 8.19
N GLN A 105 -10.62 -16.81 8.82
CA GLN A 105 -10.30 -15.59 9.56
C GLN A 105 -10.12 -14.40 8.62
N ASP A 106 -9.55 -14.59 7.42
CA ASP A 106 -9.46 -13.53 6.42
C ASP A 106 -10.83 -13.02 5.98
N LEU A 107 -11.85 -13.89 6.00
CA LEU A 107 -13.20 -13.55 5.62
C LEU A 107 -13.91 -12.69 6.69
N GLN A 108 -13.45 -12.75 7.94
CA GLN A 108 -13.99 -11.93 9.02
C GLN A 108 -13.63 -10.45 8.78
N ASN A 109 -14.65 -9.60 8.73
CA ASN A 109 -14.51 -8.17 8.43
C ASN A 109 -13.94 -7.87 7.03
N SER A 110 -14.20 -8.76 6.08
CA SER A 110 -13.91 -8.56 4.66
C SER A 110 -15.19 -8.48 3.84
N ILE A 111 -15.07 -7.98 2.61
CA ILE A 111 -16.14 -8.03 1.61
C ILE A 111 -15.63 -8.89 0.46
N VAL A 112 -16.31 -10.00 0.18
CA VAL A 112 -16.06 -10.80 -1.02
C VAL A 112 -16.70 -10.07 -2.20
N LEU A 113 -15.86 -9.43 -3.02
CA LEU A 113 -16.33 -8.68 -4.20
C LEU A 113 -16.62 -9.64 -5.35
N LEU A 114 -15.74 -10.60 -5.58
CA LEU A 114 -15.91 -11.58 -6.64
C LEU A 114 -15.53 -12.95 -6.13
N LYS A 115 -16.42 -13.91 -6.38
CA LYS A 115 -16.23 -15.31 -6.02
C LYS A 115 -16.30 -16.15 -7.28
N ASP A 116 -15.16 -16.69 -7.70
CA ASP A 116 -15.07 -17.77 -8.66
C ASP A 116 -14.83 -19.08 -7.91
N ASP A 117 -15.79 -20.00 -7.95
CA ASP A 117 -15.77 -21.22 -7.12
C ASP A 117 -14.55 -22.12 -7.40
N THR A 118 -13.98 -22.04 -8.61
CA THR A 118 -12.79 -22.85 -8.97
C THR A 118 -11.55 -22.38 -8.21
N ASN A 119 -11.47 -21.08 -7.93
CA ASN A 119 -10.31 -20.42 -7.34
C ASN A 119 -10.52 -19.98 -5.89
N PHE A 120 -11.75 -20.05 -5.38
CA PHE A 120 -12.09 -19.65 -4.00
C PHE A 120 -11.87 -20.81 -3.02
N ILE A 121 -10.60 -21.10 -2.74
CA ILE A 121 -10.21 -22.22 -1.86
C ILE A 121 -10.02 -21.72 -0.44
N ILE A 122 -10.85 -22.23 0.49
CA ILE A 122 -10.71 -21.92 1.92
C ILE A 122 -9.78 -22.95 2.56
N ASP A 123 -8.63 -22.51 3.06
CA ASP A 123 -7.72 -23.31 3.87
C ASP A 123 -7.32 -22.55 5.14
N ASN A 124 -7.53 -23.20 6.29
CA ASN A 124 -7.22 -22.64 7.61
C ASN A 124 -5.86 -23.12 8.15
N LYS A 125 -5.16 -23.99 7.44
CA LYS A 125 -3.87 -24.55 7.88
C LYS A 125 -2.70 -23.72 7.38
N GLU A 126 -2.71 -23.35 6.10
CA GLU A 126 -1.60 -22.61 5.48
C GLU A 126 -2.12 -21.59 4.46
N ILE A 127 -1.69 -20.34 4.63
CA ILE A 127 -1.92 -19.29 3.64
C ILE A 127 -0.78 -19.36 2.63
N ILE A 128 -1.05 -19.91 1.45
CA ILE A 128 -0.06 -20.04 0.39
C ILE A 128 -0.09 -18.77 -0.47
N ARG A 129 0.97 -17.96 -0.36
CA ARG A 129 1.20 -16.79 -1.22
C ARG A 129 1.94 -17.23 -2.46
N LYS A 130 1.49 -16.75 -3.63
CA LYS A 130 2.20 -17.05 -4.87
C LYS A 130 3.53 -16.32 -4.91
N GLN A 131 4.62 -17.08 -5.03
CA GLN A 131 5.92 -16.52 -5.38
C GLN A 131 5.97 -16.32 -6.88
N LEU A 132 5.85 -15.08 -7.32
CA LEU A 132 5.89 -14.72 -8.73
C LEU A 132 7.20 -13.96 -8.99
N GLU A 133 7.85 -14.25 -10.11
CA GLU A 133 8.96 -13.44 -10.60
C GLU A 133 8.36 -12.28 -11.42
N PHE A 134 8.56 -11.05 -10.97
CA PHE A 134 7.92 -9.87 -11.55
C PHE A 134 8.90 -9.14 -12.46
N ASN A 135 8.51 -8.87 -13.71
CA ASN A 135 9.32 -8.05 -14.62
C ASN A 135 9.30 -6.57 -14.22
N TYR A 136 8.22 -6.13 -13.53
CA TYR A 136 8.01 -4.72 -13.16
C TYR A 136 8.73 -4.26 -11.89
N ILE A 137 9.39 -5.14 -11.14
CA ILE A 137 9.88 -4.83 -9.80
C ILE A 137 11.39 -5.00 -9.76
N PRO A 138 12.16 -3.92 -10.01
CA PRO A 138 13.61 -4.00 -9.97
C PRO A 138 14.07 -4.20 -8.52
N ASN A 139 15.23 -4.82 -8.37
CA ASN A 139 15.90 -4.89 -7.08
C ASN A 139 16.13 -3.46 -6.57
N ARG A 140 15.44 -3.07 -5.49
CA ARG A 140 15.48 -1.71 -4.96
C ARG A 140 16.59 -1.59 -3.90
N PRO A 141 17.35 -0.48 -3.90
CA PRO A 141 18.36 -0.25 -2.89
C PRO A 141 17.71 -0.06 -1.50
N GLU A 142 18.46 -0.34 -0.43
CA GLU A 142 17.94 -0.28 0.95
C GLU A 142 17.31 1.07 1.31
N TRP A 143 17.84 2.18 0.80
CA TRP A 143 17.27 3.52 1.05
C TRP A 143 15.84 3.69 0.52
N TYR A 144 15.45 2.92 -0.50
CA TYR A 144 14.10 2.95 -1.04
C TYR A 144 13.08 2.32 -0.07
N LYS A 145 13.51 1.37 0.76
CA LYS A 145 12.66 0.83 1.84
C LYS A 145 12.34 1.91 2.87
N VAL A 146 13.27 2.83 3.13
CA VAL A 146 13.04 3.96 4.03
C VAL A 146 11.98 4.90 3.47
N LEU A 147 11.97 5.16 2.15
CA LEU A 147 10.88 5.90 1.52
C LEU A 147 9.54 5.23 1.71
N ARG A 148 9.45 3.90 1.56
CA ARG A 148 8.20 3.17 1.83
C ARG A 148 7.73 3.38 3.28
N LEU A 149 8.62 3.28 4.25
CA LEU A 149 8.30 3.50 5.66
C LEU A 149 7.86 4.96 5.91
N LEU A 150 8.55 5.94 5.32
CA LEU A 150 8.17 7.36 5.39
C LEU A 150 6.75 7.59 4.85
N HIS A 151 6.44 7.02 3.69
CA HIS A 151 5.11 7.11 3.09
C HIS A 151 4.06 6.52 4.03
N ARG A 152 4.29 5.28 4.50
CA ARG A 152 3.38 4.57 5.41
C ARG A 152 3.17 5.34 6.72
N GLY A 153 4.24 5.83 7.34
CA GLY A 153 4.17 6.65 8.56
C GLY A 153 3.35 7.91 8.33
N THR A 154 3.60 8.60 7.22
CA THR A 154 2.89 9.83 6.85
C THR A 154 1.38 9.60 6.70
N ILE A 155 0.96 8.57 5.96
CA ILE A 155 -0.47 8.29 5.76
C ILE A 155 -1.16 7.81 7.05
N LYS A 156 -0.45 7.06 7.93
CA LYS A 156 -0.99 6.66 9.25
C LYS A 156 -1.17 7.89 10.14
N TYR A 157 -0.20 8.81 10.16
CA TYR A 157 -0.31 10.06 10.88
C TYR A 157 -1.50 10.89 10.39
N LEU A 158 -1.64 11.07 9.07
CA LEU A 158 -2.75 11.80 8.46
C LEU A 158 -4.11 11.12 8.70
N SER A 159 -4.13 9.80 8.90
CA SER A 159 -5.32 9.02 9.28
C SER A 159 -5.59 8.98 10.80
N ASN A 160 -4.96 9.87 11.59
CA ASN A 160 -5.09 9.93 13.06
C ASN A 160 -4.63 8.67 13.82
N LYS A 161 -3.78 7.84 13.20
CA LYS A 161 -3.12 6.69 13.85
C LYS A 161 -1.73 7.12 14.32
N THR A 162 -1.67 8.07 15.24
CA THR A 162 -0.43 8.75 15.66
C THR A 162 0.59 7.78 16.26
N ASP A 163 0.17 6.88 17.15
CA ASP A 163 1.09 5.95 17.81
C ASP A 163 1.78 5.05 16.79
N SER A 164 0.99 4.45 15.88
CA SER A 164 1.53 3.65 14.77
C SER A 164 2.42 4.45 13.81
N ALA A 165 2.19 5.76 13.67
CA ALA A 165 3.06 6.61 12.87
C ALA A 165 4.40 6.84 13.56
N TYR A 166 4.40 7.08 14.87
CA TYR A 166 5.62 7.24 15.65
C TYR A 166 6.42 5.92 15.76
N ASP A 167 5.76 4.76 15.86
CA ASP A 167 6.43 3.46 15.79
C ASP A 167 7.21 3.30 14.47
N LEU A 168 6.60 3.70 13.35
CA LEU A 168 7.26 3.71 12.05
C LEU A 168 8.39 4.74 11.97
N LEU A 169 8.26 5.91 12.63
CA LEU A 169 9.32 6.90 12.69
C LEU A 169 10.57 6.37 13.41
N GLU A 170 10.39 5.59 14.48
CA GLU A 170 11.52 4.95 15.16
C GLU A 170 12.20 3.89 14.27
N GLU A 171 11.42 3.05 13.56
CA GLU A 171 11.96 2.09 12.57
C GLU A 171 12.74 2.80 11.45
N ILE A 172 12.27 3.96 11.00
CA ILE A 172 12.96 4.81 10.02
C ILE A 172 14.29 5.31 10.58
N LYS A 173 14.32 5.82 11.82
CA LYS A 173 15.54 6.30 12.46
C LYS A 173 16.59 5.20 12.58
N GLU A 174 16.20 3.98 12.93
CA GLU A 174 17.10 2.82 12.94
C GLU A 174 17.64 2.49 11.54
N SER A 175 16.77 2.57 10.51
CA SER A 175 17.17 2.35 9.12
C SER A 175 18.17 3.38 8.61
N LEU A 176 18.09 4.64 9.07
CA LEU A 176 19.03 5.70 8.71
C LEU A 176 20.46 5.40 9.22
N ILE A 177 20.58 4.80 10.41
CA ILE A 177 21.88 4.37 10.95
C ILE A 177 22.53 3.34 10.02
N SER A 178 21.75 2.38 9.53
CA SER A 178 22.21 1.36 8.58
C SER A 178 22.66 1.96 7.24
N LEU A 179 22.04 3.08 6.84
CA LEU A 179 22.43 3.88 5.67
C LEU A 179 23.58 4.85 5.93
N LYS A 180 24.15 4.87 7.14
CA LYS A 180 25.20 5.80 7.59
C LYS A 180 24.78 7.28 7.53
N ILE A 181 23.48 7.55 7.72
CA ILE A 181 22.92 8.89 7.87
C ILE A 181 22.71 9.14 9.36
N THR A 182 23.67 9.81 10.00
CA THR A 182 23.68 10.01 11.46
C THR A 182 23.74 11.48 11.88
N ASP A 183 23.82 12.39 10.92
CA ASP A 183 23.95 13.83 11.12
C ASP A 183 22.60 14.57 11.16
N LEU A 184 21.54 13.90 11.62
CA LEU A 184 20.21 14.48 11.77
C LEU A 184 19.89 14.79 13.24
N SER A 185 19.33 15.97 13.49
CA SER A 185 18.79 16.36 14.79
C SER A 185 17.27 16.23 14.77
N PHE A 186 16.71 15.42 15.66
CA PHE A 186 15.26 15.22 15.79
C PHE A 186 14.68 16.09 16.90
N ASN A 187 13.51 16.68 16.64
CA ASN A 187 12.81 17.54 17.60
C ASN A 187 11.58 16.85 18.24
N ASN A 188 11.35 15.57 17.94
CA ASN A 188 10.19 14.77 18.35
C ASN A 188 8.84 15.30 17.84
N ASN A 189 8.85 16.21 16.87
CA ASN A 189 7.68 16.58 16.09
C ASN A 189 7.63 15.72 14.82
N PHE A 190 6.61 14.87 14.70
CA PHE A 190 6.48 13.94 13.58
C PHE A 190 6.58 14.63 12.21
N GLU A 191 5.88 15.76 12.03
CA GLU A 191 5.82 16.46 10.74
C GLU A 191 7.18 17.02 10.34
N ASP A 192 7.93 17.58 11.29
CA ASP A 192 9.24 18.16 11.05
C ASP A 192 10.30 17.06 10.85
N ASP A 193 10.29 16.03 11.70
CA ASP A 193 11.24 14.93 11.65
C ASP A 193 11.11 14.16 10.31
N ILE A 194 9.90 13.82 9.87
CA ILE A 194 9.67 13.13 8.58
C ILE A 194 10.14 13.97 7.39
N LYS A 195 9.84 15.28 7.36
CA LYS A 195 10.31 16.17 6.29
C LYS A 195 11.83 16.26 6.27
N CYS A 196 12.44 16.44 7.44
CA CYS A 196 13.89 16.51 7.59
C CYS A 196 14.58 15.24 7.07
N ILE A 197 14.04 14.07 7.40
CA ILE A 197 14.53 12.78 6.90
C ILE A 197 14.35 12.70 5.38
N PHE A 198 13.18 13.05 4.85
CA PHE A 198 12.91 13.01 3.42
C PHE A 198 13.86 13.91 2.62
N ASP A 199 14.06 15.15 3.05
CA ASP A 199 14.98 16.10 2.43
C ASP A 199 16.43 15.58 2.45
N LYS A 200 16.82 14.88 3.53
CA LYS A 200 18.13 14.25 3.63
C LYS A 200 18.29 13.10 2.64
N LEU A 201 17.26 12.28 2.46
CA LEU A 201 17.27 11.20 1.47
C LEU A 201 17.39 11.77 0.05
N CYS A 202 16.63 12.82 -0.29
CA CYS A 202 16.70 13.45 -1.62
C CYS A 202 18.07 14.10 -1.90
N LYS A 203 18.76 14.59 -0.88
CA LYS A 203 20.14 15.12 -1.03
C LYS A 203 21.18 14.01 -1.21
N ASN A 204 20.99 12.88 -0.52
CA ASN A 204 21.97 11.80 -0.50
C ASN A 204 21.78 10.79 -1.63
N PHE A 205 20.58 10.70 -2.19
CA PHE A 205 20.19 9.71 -3.19
C PHE A 205 19.42 10.36 -4.35
N GLU A 206 19.54 9.80 -5.54
CA GLU A 206 18.75 10.20 -6.71
C GLU A 206 17.32 9.66 -6.59
N VAL A 207 16.47 10.39 -5.86
CA VAL A 207 15.06 10.07 -5.70
C VAL A 207 14.30 10.49 -6.97
N ASP A 208 13.39 9.65 -7.45
CA ASP A 208 12.60 9.97 -8.63
C ASP A 208 11.69 11.19 -8.38
N SER A 209 11.66 12.12 -9.34
CA SER A 209 10.86 13.35 -9.26
C SER A 209 9.38 13.12 -8.97
N GLN A 210 8.78 12.01 -9.41
CA GLN A 210 7.38 11.68 -9.11
C GLN A 210 7.21 11.30 -7.65
N ILE A 211 8.19 10.61 -7.06
CA ILE A 211 8.21 10.30 -5.61
C ILE A 211 8.35 11.60 -4.82
N GLU A 212 9.21 12.52 -5.24
CA GLU A 212 9.30 13.85 -4.60
C GLU A 212 7.98 14.60 -4.62
N VAL A 213 7.30 14.63 -5.77
CA VAL A 213 5.98 15.28 -5.91
C VAL A 213 4.95 14.61 -4.99
N LEU A 214 4.94 13.27 -4.91
CA LEU A 214 4.07 12.50 -4.01
C LEU A 214 4.24 12.94 -2.56
N PHE A 215 5.48 12.94 -2.04
CA PHE A 215 5.76 13.33 -0.65
C PHE A 215 5.43 14.80 -0.38
N HIS A 216 5.80 15.71 -1.28
CA HIS A 216 5.47 17.13 -1.11
C HIS A 216 3.97 17.36 -1.06
N ASN A 217 3.17 16.60 -1.81
CA ASN A 217 1.71 16.68 -1.74
C ASN A 217 1.19 16.17 -0.40
N LEU A 218 1.68 15.03 0.10
CA LEU A 218 1.32 14.54 1.44
C LEU A 218 1.70 15.53 2.54
N PHE A 219 2.88 16.15 2.47
CA PHE A 219 3.33 17.10 3.50
C PHE A 219 2.54 18.40 3.55
N LYS A 220 1.88 18.79 2.45
CA LYS A 220 0.95 19.93 2.46
C LYS A 220 -0.27 19.65 3.35
N GLU A 221 -0.70 18.39 3.44
CA GLU A 221 -1.87 17.98 4.24
C GLU A 221 -1.66 18.13 5.74
N PHE A 222 -0.41 18.12 6.23
CA PHE A 222 -0.11 18.41 7.64
C PHE A 222 -0.67 19.76 8.11
N ARG A 223 -0.66 20.79 7.23
CA ARG A 223 -1.20 22.11 7.57
C ARG A 223 -2.72 22.09 7.69
N ILE A 224 -3.40 21.29 6.87
CA ILE A 224 -4.86 21.17 6.84
C ILE A 224 -5.35 20.45 8.10
N LYS A 225 -4.59 19.46 8.58
CA LYS A 225 -4.89 18.72 9.80
C LYS A 225 -5.00 19.60 11.04
N ARG A 226 -4.32 20.75 11.10
CA ARG A 226 -4.35 21.68 12.25
C ARG A 226 -5.66 22.48 12.38
N ILE A 227 -6.55 22.40 11.38
CA ILE A 227 -7.78 23.22 11.29
C ILE A 227 -9.02 22.45 11.80
N TYR A 228 -8.90 21.15 12.06
CA TYR A 228 -9.95 20.29 12.62
C TYR A 228 -9.58 19.80 14.02
#